data_AF-A0A084E6D7-F1
#
_entry.id   AF-A0A084E6D7-F1
#
_cell.length_a   1.000
_cell.length_b   1.000
_cell.length_c   1.000
_cell.angle_alpha   90.00
_cell.angle_beta   90.00
_cell.angle_gamma   90.00
#
_symmetry.space_group_name_H-M   'P 1'
#
loop_
_entity.id
_entity.type
_entity.pdbx_description
1 polymer ?
#
loop_
_entity_poly.entity_id
_entity_poly.type
_entity_poly.pdbx_seq_one_letter_code
_entity_poly.pdbx_strand_id
1 'polypeptide(L)'
;MSTAIAAGVSAALSLVIPRPSSKDVPGMFRQSLSNSFIIYGKRRVGGLLIFFHPRGKRERYFVIAVAGHRCKGVTRWWLGDEQVTVSGSGLVTSGKYAGNAWLWFYRGTEDQVAHPTFVAETSGKWSSAHRGRGVALIYAKFYLDDDAVQAGMPNITAEVEGKNDIYDPRTDTTGYTRNAALVFYDWMKLPREEGGFGCYDDEIDEDWVAAQANVCDEVVTTPAGTEKRYEFDSYIQTGAAPSEVRDTFVTCCAGSFTYSNGKMMLRPGYYVPPSATLHEQDLASAFTVPVLRTGDEIATEVTGTYINPSDKYQGADIPTRAVSSSDIRQASYDLAHITSIYRGQRILEIYLRKSQAERRVTWPMNIMGIAISTLDTVQLATSKYGLSNYAFQVTSWGLSQDFSVSLQLEEHNAEIYDFDPDSYLEAGDVGELDPADPITDNDDVILDGGDATTEA
;
A
#
# COMPACT_ATOMS: atom_id res chain seq x y z
N MET A 1 -10.73 -49.22 -9.71
CA MET A 1 -9.77 -48.46 -8.88
C MET A 1 -8.68 -47.93 -9.79
N SER A 2 -8.62 -46.62 -10.01
CA SER A 2 -7.38 -45.82 -10.00
C SER A 2 -7.75 -44.33 -10.12
N THR A 3 -7.47 -43.61 -9.04
CA THR A 3 -7.48 -42.17 -8.79
C THR A 3 -6.49 -41.43 -9.72
N ALA A 4 -6.89 -40.33 -10.37
CA ALA A 4 -6.74 -38.91 -9.96
C ALA A 4 -5.28 -38.39 -9.90
N ILE A 5 -4.96 -37.39 -10.75
CA ILE A 5 -4.19 -36.16 -10.48
C ILE A 5 -4.33 -35.27 -11.74
N ALA A 6 -5.07 -34.18 -11.61
CA ALA A 6 -5.04 -33.03 -12.53
C ALA A 6 -5.27 -31.78 -11.67
N ALA A 7 -4.18 -31.24 -11.11
CA ALA A 7 -4.10 -29.87 -10.61
C ALA A 7 -3.68 -29.01 -11.82
N GLY A 8 -4.21 -27.82 -12.10
CA GLY A 8 -4.77 -26.81 -11.23
C GLY A 8 -4.12 -25.49 -11.63
N VAL A 9 -4.48 -24.95 -12.79
CA VAL A 9 -4.04 -23.63 -13.27
C VAL A 9 -5.30 -22.83 -13.63
N SER A 10 -5.83 -22.11 -12.65
CA SER A 10 -6.71 -20.97 -12.85
C SER A 10 -6.25 -19.90 -11.90
N ALA A 11 -5.42 -18.99 -12.40
CA ALA A 11 -5.11 -17.74 -11.74
C ALA A 11 -5.51 -16.60 -12.70
N ALA A 12 -6.15 -15.59 -12.10
CA ALA A 12 -6.55 -14.30 -12.69
C ALA A 12 -7.76 -14.32 -13.64
N LEU A 13 -8.95 -14.51 -13.08
CA LEU A 13 -10.10 -13.69 -13.48
C LEU A 13 -10.98 -13.46 -12.25
N SER A 14 -10.57 -12.55 -11.37
CA SER A 14 -11.52 -11.95 -10.44
C SER A 14 -12.43 -11.05 -11.25
N LEU A 15 -13.58 -11.59 -11.66
CA LEU A 15 -14.78 -10.82 -11.95
C LEU A 15 -14.90 -9.71 -10.90
N VAL A 16 -15.30 -8.53 -11.37
CA VAL A 16 -15.67 -7.34 -10.60
C VAL A 16 -16.80 -7.70 -9.63
N ILE A 17 -16.45 -8.40 -8.57
CA ILE A 17 -17.12 -8.28 -7.28
C ILE A 17 -16.64 -6.92 -6.79
N PRO A 18 -17.52 -5.98 -6.43
CA PRO A 18 -17.08 -4.82 -5.69
C PRO A 18 -16.36 -5.36 -4.46
N ARG A 19 -15.02 -5.30 -4.48
CA ARG A 19 -14.20 -5.54 -3.30
C ARG A 19 -14.88 -4.72 -2.20
N PRO A 20 -15.15 -5.28 -1.01
CA PRO A 20 -15.80 -4.55 0.05
C PRO A 20 -15.02 -3.24 0.21
N SER A 21 -15.60 -2.15 -0.27
CA SER A 21 -14.83 -0.93 -0.41
C SER A 21 -14.55 -0.51 1.01
N SER A 22 -13.28 -0.28 1.33
CA SER A 22 -12.83 0.25 2.62
C SER A 22 -13.25 1.72 2.83
N LYS A 23 -14.32 2.18 2.14
CA LYS A 23 -15.01 3.46 2.34
C LYS A 23 -15.77 3.48 3.67
N ASP A 24 -15.15 2.95 4.72
CA ASP A 24 -15.62 3.18 6.08
C ASP A 24 -15.41 4.66 6.38
N VAL A 25 -16.51 5.40 6.39
CA VAL A 25 -16.54 6.76 6.92
C VAL A 25 -16.07 6.68 8.38
N PRO A 26 -15.08 7.47 8.80
CA PRO A 26 -14.61 7.45 10.18
C PRO A 26 -15.77 7.66 11.14
N GLY A 27 -16.07 6.65 11.96
CA GLY A 27 -17.23 6.73 12.83
C GLY A 27 -17.22 5.74 13.97
N MET A 28 -17.93 6.12 15.03
CA MET A 28 -18.16 5.28 16.19
C MET A 28 -19.31 4.30 15.89
N PHE A 29 -19.08 3.02 16.15
CA PHE A 29 -20.10 1.97 16.01
C PHE A 29 -20.35 1.27 17.35
N ARG A 30 -21.51 0.61 17.45
CA ARG A 30 -21.97 -0.11 18.64
C ARG A 30 -22.36 -1.52 18.24
N GLN A 31 -21.53 -2.49 18.63
CA GLN A 31 -21.75 -3.89 18.34
C GLN A 31 -21.29 -4.73 19.54
N SER A 32 -21.97 -5.85 19.81
CA SER A 32 -21.61 -6.74 20.92
C SER A 32 -20.34 -7.53 20.64
N LEU A 33 -20.09 -7.85 19.37
CA LEU A 33 -18.88 -8.48 18.87
C LEU A 33 -18.41 -7.65 17.68
N SER A 34 -17.16 -7.20 17.71
CA SER A 34 -16.54 -6.51 16.60
C SER A 34 -15.09 -6.92 16.51
N ASN A 35 -14.55 -6.85 15.30
CA ASN A 35 -13.14 -7.12 15.08
C ASN A 35 -12.29 -5.94 15.58
N SER A 36 -11.05 -6.23 15.92
CA SER A 36 -10.07 -5.21 16.22
C SER A 36 -9.63 -4.51 14.93
N PHE A 37 -8.99 -3.36 15.07
CA PHE A 37 -8.40 -2.61 13.96
C PHE A 37 -6.92 -2.42 14.21
N ILE A 38 -6.14 -2.56 13.15
CA ILE A 38 -4.73 -2.24 13.08
C ILE A 38 -4.59 -0.97 12.25
N ILE A 39 -3.92 0.02 12.82
CA ILE A 39 -3.68 1.32 12.21
C ILE A 39 -2.18 1.43 11.95
N TYR A 40 -1.81 1.62 10.69
CA TYR A 40 -0.46 1.98 10.28
C TYR A 40 -0.46 3.43 9.75
N GLY A 41 0.68 4.10 9.90
CA GLY A 41 0.82 5.49 9.49
C GLY A 41 -0.19 6.41 10.17
N LYS A 42 -0.87 7.26 9.41
CA LYS A 42 -1.73 8.33 9.92
C LYS A 42 -3.14 8.26 9.33
N ARG A 43 -4.14 7.99 10.18
CA ARG A 43 -5.54 7.85 9.74
C ARG A 43 -6.52 8.53 10.68
N ARG A 44 -7.57 9.16 10.13
CA ARG A 44 -8.75 9.50 10.92
C ARG A 44 -9.59 8.26 11.16
N VAL A 45 -9.79 7.95 12.43
CA VAL A 45 -10.49 6.74 12.86
C VAL A 45 -11.55 7.07 13.89
N GLY A 46 -12.65 6.32 13.80
CA GLY A 46 -13.56 6.08 14.91
C GLY A 46 -13.25 4.73 15.53
N GLY A 47 -14.09 4.27 16.44
CA GLY A 47 -13.87 2.97 17.07
C GLY A 47 -15.13 2.40 17.70
N LEU A 48 -14.98 1.25 18.33
CA LEU A 48 -16.06 0.58 19.03
C LEU A 48 -16.36 1.32 20.34
N LEU A 49 -17.61 1.74 20.54
CA LEU A 49 -18.03 2.25 21.84
C LEU A 49 -18.16 1.09 22.84
N ILE A 50 -17.18 0.95 23.72
CA ILE A 50 -17.13 -0.12 24.72
C ILE A 50 -17.77 0.26 26.05
N PHE A 51 -17.93 1.56 26.32
CA PHE A 51 -18.56 2.04 27.55
C PHE A 51 -19.35 3.31 27.32
N PHE A 52 -20.55 3.33 27.88
CA PHE A 52 -21.38 4.51 27.98
C PHE A 52 -21.97 4.59 29.39
N HIS A 53 -21.82 5.73 30.04
CA HIS A 53 -22.44 5.96 31.34
C HIS A 53 -22.97 7.40 31.47
N PRO A 54 -24.26 7.58 31.71
CA PRO A 54 -24.79 8.86 32.14
C PRO A 54 -24.61 9.04 33.65
N ARG A 55 -24.07 10.18 34.07
CA ARG A 55 -24.06 10.59 35.48
C ARG A 55 -24.96 11.80 35.67
N GLY A 56 -26.06 11.57 36.39
CA GLY A 56 -27.11 12.58 36.53
C GLY A 56 -27.66 13.04 35.18
N LYS A 57 -28.19 14.26 35.14
CA LYS A 57 -28.81 14.80 33.92
C LYS A 57 -27.78 15.35 32.93
N ARG A 58 -26.64 15.86 33.42
CA ARG A 58 -25.71 16.68 32.63
C ARG A 58 -24.46 15.97 32.15
N GLU A 59 -23.92 14.97 32.84
CA GLU A 59 -22.65 14.37 32.42
C GLU A 59 -22.85 13.08 31.64
N ARG A 60 -22.06 12.89 30.57
CA ARG A 60 -22.02 11.67 29.76
C ARG A 60 -20.57 11.23 29.58
N TYR A 61 -20.31 9.95 29.82
CA TYR A 61 -18.99 9.33 29.75
C TYR A 61 -18.98 8.28 28.65
N PHE A 62 -17.94 8.31 27.82
CA PHE A 62 -17.71 7.39 26.72
C PHE A 62 -16.29 6.83 26.79
N VAL A 63 -16.15 5.54 26.51
CA VAL A 63 -14.85 4.94 26.19
C VAL A 63 -14.97 4.24 24.85
N ILE A 64 -14.09 4.59 23.93
CA ILE A 64 -14.07 4.10 22.56
C ILE A 64 -12.75 3.35 22.35
N ALA A 65 -12.82 2.09 21.91
CA ALA A 65 -11.67 1.29 21.52
C ALA A 65 -11.35 1.57 20.05
N VAL A 66 -10.15 2.09 19.80
CA VAL A 66 -9.73 2.61 18.49
C VAL A 66 -8.87 1.60 17.73
N ALA A 67 -7.89 1.01 18.40
CA ALA A 67 -6.96 0.05 17.79
C ALA A 67 -6.51 -0.99 18.81
N GLY A 68 -6.28 -2.23 18.36
CA GLY A 68 -5.81 -3.33 19.21
C GLY A 68 -4.29 -3.45 19.26
N HIS A 69 -3.58 -2.34 19.26
CA HIS A 69 -2.13 -2.29 19.45
C HIS A 69 -1.73 -0.94 20.05
N ARG A 70 -0.45 -0.81 20.37
CA ARG A 70 0.11 0.46 20.84
C ARG A 70 0.18 1.48 19.70
N CYS A 71 -0.45 2.63 19.88
CA CYS A 71 -0.39 3.75 18.95
C CYS A 71 0.66 4.81 19.36
N LYS A 72 1.20 5.55 18.40
CA LYS A 72 2.07 6.70 18.67
C LYS A 72 1.27 7.83 19.29
N GLY A 73 0.03 8.08 18.89
CA GLY A 73 -0.77 9.11 19.55
C GLY A 73 -1.83 9.71 18.65
N VAL A 74 -2.54 10.71 19.20
CA VAL A 74 -3.51 11.50 18.44
C VAL A 74 -2.88 12.81 18.02
N THR A 75 -3.05 13.17 16.76
CA THR A 75 -2.60 14.46 16.21
C THR A 75 -3.71 15.48 16.13
N ARG A 76 -4.94 15.06 15.81
CA ARG A 76 -6.11 15.95 15.69
C ARG A 76 -7.38 15.29 16.21
N TRP A 77 -8.27 16.09 16.76
CA TRP A 77 -9.57 15.66 17.26
C TRP A 77 -10.69 16.21 16.39
N TRP A 78 -11.73 15.40 16.21
CA TRP A 78 -12.90 15.74 15.41
C TRP A 78 -14.17 15.38 16.17
N LEU A 79 -15.07 16.35 16.32
CA LEU A 79 -16.40 16.16 16.88
C LEU A 79 -17.43 16.38 15.77
N GLY A 80 -17.95 15.28 15.23
CA GLY A 80 -18.73 15.29 14.00
C GLY A 80 -17.86 15.73 12.83
N ASP A 81 -18.24 16.83 12.19
CA ASP A 81 -17.56 17.41 11.04
C ASP A 81 -16.58 18.53 11.38
N GLU A 82 -16.49 18.91 12.66
CA GLU A 82 -15.70 20.04 13.13
C GLU A 82 -14.40 19.55 13.80
N GLN A 83 -13.26 20.10 13.36
CA GLN A 83 -11.97 19.89 14.02
C GLN A 83 -11.95 20.70 15.33
N VAL A 84 -11.59 20.05 16.43
CA VAL A 84 -11.51 20.69 17.75
C VAL A 84 -10.10 20.67 18.31
N THR A 85 -9.76 21.72 19.05
CA THR A 85 -8.50 21.82 19.80
C THR A 85 -8.71 21.31 21.21
N VAL A 86 -7.76 20.49 21.68
CA VAL A 86 -7.78 19.90 23.02
C VAL A 86 -6.54 20.35 23.77
N SER A 87 -6.74 20.91 24.95
CA SER A 87 -5.66 21.33 25.84
C SER A 87 -4.90 20.12 26.42
N GLY A 88 -3.71 20.34 26.98
CA GLY A 88 -2.91 19.27 27.60
C GLY A 88 -3.60 18.59 28.81
N SER A 89 -4.63 19.21 29.39
CA SER A 89 -5.46 18.59 30.44
C SER A 89 -6.61 17.75 29.89
N GLY A 90 -6.82 17.73 28.57
CA GLY A 90 -7.92 17.05 27.88
C GLY A 90 -9.17 17.90 27.64
N LEU A 91 -9.24 19.14 28.13
CA LEU A 91 -10.41 20.00 27.89
C LEU A 91 -10.44 20.50 26.43
N VAL A 92 -11.60 20.39 25.77
CA VAL A 92 -11.86 20.97 24.45
C VAL A 92 -11.96 22.49 24.57
N THR A 93 -11.17 23.22 23.79
CA THR A 93 -11.07 24.69 23.87
C THR A 93 -11.62 25.42 22.66
N SER A 94 -12.10 24.70 21.64
CA SER A 94 -12.65 25.29 20.41
C SER A 94 -13.91 24.57 19.94
N GLY A 95 -14.67 25.25 19.07
CA GLY A 95 -15.88 24.74 18.46
C GLY A 95 -17.09 24.69 19.39
N LYS A 96 -18.17 24.06 18.95
CA LYS A 96 -19.48 24.05 19.65
C LYS A 96 -19.44 23.43 21.05
N TYR A 97 -18.44 22.60 21.35
CA TYR A 97 -18.29 21.91 22.62
C TYR A 97 -17.15 22.46 23.49
N ALA A 98 -16.65 23.67 23.18
CA ALA A 98 -15.61 24.32 23.97
C ALA A 98 -16.05 24.48 25.44
N GLY A 99 -15.20 24.06 26.38
CA GLY A 99 -15.48 24.06 27.81
C GLY A 99 -16.44 22.97 28.29
N ASN A 100 -17.19 22.33 27.37
CA ASN A 100 -18.22 21.34 27.67
C ASN A 100 -17.82 19.91 27.28
N ALA A 101 -16.72 19.72 26.56
CA ALA A 101 -16.18 18.41 26.24
C ALA A 101 -14.76 18.24 26.77
N TRP A 102 -14.44 17.01 27.16
CA TRP A 102 -13.13 16.58 27.58
C TRP A 102 -12.77 15.29 26.85
N LEU A 103 -11.62 15.27 26.19
CA LEU A 103 -11.14 14.17 25.36
C LEU A 103 -9.73 13.79 25.80
N TRP A 104 -9.48 12.49 25.90
CA TRP A 104 -8.18 11.96 26.28
C TRP A 104 -7.86 10.70 25.51
N PHE A 105 -6.61 10.58 25.06
CA PHE A 105 -6.13 9.43 24.32
C PHE A 105 -5.15 8.61 25.14
N TYR A 106 -5.42 7.31 25.19
CA TYR A 106 -4.57 6.30 25.79
C TYR A 106 -3.97 5.46 24.68
N ARG A 107 -2.64 5.37 24.68
CA ARG A 107 -1.85 4.82 23.58
C ARG A 107 -1.97 3.30 23.46
N GLY A 108 -2.52 2.60 24.46
CA GLY A 108 -2.66 1.14 24.43
C GLY A 108 -1.39 0.39 24.84
N THR A 109 -0.62 0.91 25.79
CA THR A 109 0.52 0.18 26.36
C THR A 109 0.06 -1.02 27.20
N GLU A 110 0.86 -2.08 27.29
CA GLU A 110 0.54 -3.25 28.12
C GLU A 110 0.33 -2.91 29.60
N ASP A 111 1.13 -1.98 30.14
CA ASP A 111 1.03 -1.55 31.53
C ASP A 111 0.01 -0.43 31.77
N GLN A 112 -0.81 -0.08 30.77
CA GLN A 112 -1.78 1.01 30.89
C GLN A 112 -2.77 0.74 32.03
N VAL A 113 -3.09 1.77 32.81
CA VAL A 113 -4.08 1.73 33.89
C VAL A 113 -5.39 2.38 33.44
N ALA A 114 -6.51 2.07 34.09
CA ALA A 114 -7.78 2.74 33.81
C ALA A 114 -7.70 4.24 34.18
N HIS A 115 -8.37 5.11 33.41
CA HIS A 115 -8.28 6.56 33.67
C HIS A 115 -8.91 6.92 35.03
N PRO A 116 -8.17 7.57 35.96
CA PRO A 116 -8.63 7.85 37.32
C PRO A 116 -9.97 8.59 37.39
N THR A 117 -10.19 9.58 36.53
CA THR A 117 -11.46 10.33 36.45
C THR A 117 -12.66 9.41 36.19
N PHE A 118 -12.53 8.46 35.28
CA PHE A 118 -13.63 7.54 34.97
C PHE A 118 -13.87 6.55 36.11
N VAL A 119 -12.80 6.07 36.76
CA VAL A 119 -12.92 5.19 37.92
C VAL A 119 -13.62 5.90 39.09
N ALA A 120 -13.27 7.16 39.34
CA ALA A 120 -13.84 7.94 40.44
C ALA A 120 -15.29 8.39 40.17
N GLU A 121 -15.60 8.81 38.95
CA GLU A 121 -16.87 9.48 38.65
C GLU A 121 -17.99 8.53 38.20
N THR A 122 -17.69 7.31 37.77
CA THR A 122 -18.71 6.38 37.23
C THR A 122 -19.29 5.40 38.26
N SER A 123 -19.15 5.69 39.55
CA SER A 123 -19.71 4.88 40.66
C SER A 123 -19.34 3.39 40.55
N GLY A 124 -18.11 3.09 40.15
CA GLY A 124 -17.58 1.73 39.99
C GLY A 124 -18.05 0.97 38.75
N LYS A 125 -18.84 1.58 37.85
CA LYS A 125 -19.22 0.97 36.56
C LYS A 125 -18.02 0.87 35.61
N TRP A 126 -17.13 1.86 35.66
CA TRP A 126 -15.77 1.72 35.15
C TRP A 126 -14.83 1.48 36.34
N SER A 127 -14.24 0.30 36.43
CA SER A 127 -13.38 -0.06 37.55
C SER A 127 -11.90 0.08 37.18
N SER A 128 -11.01 0.00 38.18
CA SER A 128 -9.57 -0.05 37.94
C SER A 128 -9.12 -1.29 37.15
N ALA A 129 -9.96 -2.33 37.07
CA ALA A 129 -9.72 -3.51 36.24
C ALA A 129 -9.97 -3.24 34.74
N HIS A 130 -10.78 -2.23 34.38
CA HIS A 130 -11.09 -1.88 33.00
C HIS A 130 -9.95 -1.03 32.38
N ARG A 131 -8.80 -1.67 32.21
CA ARG A 131 -7.54 -1.01 31.80
C ARG A 131 -7.41 -0.81 30.29
N GLY A 132 -7.91 -1.77 29.51
CA GLY A 132 -7.66 -1.85 28.07
C GLY A 132 -6.18 -1.98 27.74
N ARG A 133 -5.53 -3.02 28.27
CA ARG A 133 -4.11 -3.33 27.98
C ARG A 133 -3.99 -3.72 26.51
N GLY A 134 -2.95 -3.24 25.83
CA GLY A 134 -2.75 -3.50 24.39
C GLY A 134 -3.76 -2.81 23.47
N VAL A 135 -4.69 -2.02 24.00
CA VAL A 135 -5.76 -1.37 23.21
C VAL A 135 -5.69 0.14 23.35
N ALA A 136 -5.59 0.84 22.22
CA ALA A 136 -5.69 2.29 22.18
C ALA A 136 -7.13 2.74 22.46
N LEU A 137 -7.31 3.62 23.45
CA LEU A 137 -8.61 4.06 23.94
C LEU A 137 -8.76 5.57 23.84
N ILE A 138 -9.94 6.01 23.42
CA ILE A 138 -10.40 7.39 23.61
C ILE A 138 -11.35 7.42 24.80
N TYR A 139 -11.02 8.23 25.80
CA TYR A 139 -11.94 8.62 26.86
C TYR A 139 -12.55 9.96 26.49
N ALA A 140 -13.88 10.04 26.50
CA ALA A 140 -14.60 11.27 26.25
C ALA A 140 -15.64 11.54 27.33
N LYS A 141 -15.63 12.75 27.88
CA LYS A 141 -16.60 13.24 28.86
C LYS A 141 -17.27 14.48 28.29
N PHE A 142 -18.59 14.49 28.28
CA PHE A 142 -19.40 15.64 27.86
C PHE A 142 -20.23 16.16 29.03
N TYR A 143 -20.29 17.48 29.14
CA TYR A 143 -21.21 18.22 29.97
C TYR A 143 -22.30 18.79 29.06
N LEU A 144 -23.54 18.35 29.31
CA LEU A 144 -24.74 18.74 28.60
C LEU A 144 -25.29 20.02 29.24
N ASP A 145 -24.90 21.16 28.69
CA ASP A 145 -25.63 22.41 28.82
C ASP A 145 -26.69 22.52 27.71
N ASP A 146 -27.53 23.56 27.76
CA ASP A 146 -28.65 23.71 26.82
C ASP A 146 -28.15 23.79 25.36
N ASP A 147 -26.99 24.42 25.15
CA ASP A 147 -26.32 24.54 23.84
C ASP A 147 -25.77 23.20 23.34
N ALA A 148 -25.09 22.40 24.17
CA ALA A 148 -24.60 21.07 23.80
C ALA A 148 -25.74 20.07 23.60
N VAL A 149 -26.85 20.21 24.34
CA VAL A 149 -28.06 19.40 24.13
C VAL A 149 -28.70 19.72 22.78
N GLN A 150 -28.78 21.02 22.42
CA GLN A 150 -29.30 21.44 21.13
C GLN A 150 -28.37 21.03 19.97
N ALA A 151 -27.05 21.05 20.18
CA ALA A 151 -26.06 20.58 19.20
C ALA A 151 -26.12 19.06 18.97
N GLY A 152 -26.66 18.30 19.92
CA GLY A 152 -26.72 16.84 19.88
C GLY A 152 -25.40 16.19 20.28
N MET A 153 -25.36 14.85 20.24
CA MET A 153 -24.13 14.12 20.57
C MET A 153 -23.28 13.94 19.31
N PRO A 154 -22.06 14.48 19.26
CA PRO A 154 -21.23 14.41 18.05
C PRO A 154 -20.63 13.01 17.87
N ASN A 155 -20.28 12.68 16.63
CA ASN A 155 -19.46 11.51 16.33
C ASN A 155 -18.00 11.81 16.74
N ILE A 156 -17.46 11.06 17.69
CA ILE A 156 -16.11 11.30 18.23
C ILE A 156 -15.10 10.51 17.38
N THR A 157 -14.24 11.23 16.68
CA THR A 157 -13.19 10.64 15.85
C THR A 157 -11.87 11.36 16.08
N ALA A 158 -10.76 10.68 15.84
CA ALA A 158 -9.43 11.23 16.02
C ALA A 158 -8.53 10.86 14.84
N GLU A 159 -7.66 11.78 14.45
CA GLU A 159 -6.54 11.50 13.55
C GLU A 159 -5.42 10.90 14.40
N VAL A 160 -5.14 9.61 14.18
CA VAL A 160 -4.23 8.80 14.99
C VAL A 160 -2.99 8.47 14.16
N GLU A 161 -1.83 8.72 14.75
CA GLU A 161 -0.60 8.05 14.35
C GLU A 161 -0.60 6.65 14.97
N GLY A 162 -0.68 5.64 14.11
CA GLY A 162 -0.90 4.25 14.43
C GLY A 162 0.29 3.56 15.10
N LYS A 163 0.57 2.32 14.69
CA LYS A 163 1.51 1.42 15.36
C LYS A 163 2.89 2.06 15.59
N ASN A 164 3.41 1.96 16.81
CA ASN A 164 4.65 2.63 17.26
C ASN A 164 5.75 1.64 17.67
N ASP A 165 5.60 0.38 17.27
CA ASP A 165 6.48 -0.72 17.59
C ASP A 165 6.95 -1.46 16.33
N ILE A 166 7.11 -0.73 15.23
CA ILE A 166 7.61 -1.26 13.96
C ILE A 166 9.14 -1.28 14.01
N TYR A 167 9.73 -2.43 13.76
CA TYR A 167 11.19 -2.64 13.73
C TYR A 167 11.79 -2.19 12.39
N ASP A 168 12.88 -1.41 12.44
CA ASP A 168 13.70 -1.06 11.27
C ASP A 168 15.05 -1.79 11.34
N PRO A 169 15.33 -2.76 10.45
CA PRO A 169 16.58 -3.53 10.46
C PRO A 169 17.81 -2.69 10.09
N ARG A 170 17.64 -1.51 9.47
CA ARG A 170 18.77 -0.64 9.10
C ARG A 170 19.40 0.04 10.29
N THR A 171 18.60 0.33 11.31
CA THR A 171 19.01 1.09 12.49
C THR A 171 18.93 0.27 13.78
N ASP A 172 18.38 -0.95 13.73
CA ASP A 172 18.12 -1.80 14.90
C ASP A 172 17.27 -1.08 15.96
N THR A 173 16.25 -0.34 15.48
CA THR A 173 15.37 0.43 16.35
C THR A 173 13.91 0.14 16.05
N THR A 174 13.10 0.21 17.11
CA THR A 174 11.66 0.04 17.03
C THR A 174 10.95 1.37 17.27
N GLY A 175 9.99 1.73 16.41
CA GLY A 175 9.28 2.99 16.53
C GLY A 175 8.10 3.13 15.59
N TYR A 176 7.61 4.36 15.49
CA TYR A 176 6.62 4.73 14.47
C TYR A 176 7.31 5.03 13.15
N THR A 177 6.79 4.44 12.09
CA THR A 177 7.20 4.73 10.71
C THR A 177 6.00 4.70 9.78
N ARG A 178 6.11 5.43 8.67
CA ARG A 178 5.17 5.38 7.55
C ARG A 178 5.77 4.64 6.34
N ASN A 179 7.02 4.18 6.44
CA ASN A 179 7.72 3.50 5.37
C ASN A 179 6.96 2.22 4.95
N ALA A 180 6.62 2.13 3.67
CA ALA A 180 5.74 1.08 3.17
C ALA A 180 6.32 -0.34 3.31
N ALA A 181 7.63 -0.51 3.10
CA ALA A 181 8.29 -1.81 3.25
C ALA A 181 8.28 -2.26 4.72
N LEU A 182 8.67 -1.38 5.65
CA LEU A 182 8.69 -1.71 7.08
C LEU A 182 7.30 -2.05 7.62
N VAL A 183 6.28 -1.28 7.21
CA VAL A 183 4.88 -1.54 7.57
C VAL A 183 4.40 -2.89 7.03
N PHE A 184 4.74 -3.22 5.77
CA PHE A 184 4.38 -4.50 5.18
C PHE A 184 4.97 -5.68 5.94
N TYR A 185 6.27 -5.64 6.25
CA TYR A 185 6.92 -6.75 6.94
C TYR A 185 6.51 -6.86 8.42
N ASP A 186 6.21 -5.75 9.10
CA ASP A 186 5.62 -5.79 10.44
C ASP A 186 4.25 -6.49 10.43
N TRP A 187 3.40 -6.20 9.44
CA TRP A 187 2.12 -6.90 9.27
C TRP A 187 2.29 -8.38 8.88
N MET A 188 3.32 -8.72 8.10
CA MET A 188 3.64 -10.11 7.75
C MET A 188 4.08 -10.91 8.99
N LYS A 189 4.92 -10.32 9.86
CA LYS A 189 5.39 -10.93 11.13
C LYS A 189 4.29 -11.06 12.17
N LEU A 190 3.31 -10.15 12.16
CA LEU A 190 2.25 -10.12 13.15
C LEU A 190 1.50 -11.48 13.19
N PRO A 191 1.25 -12.07 14.37
CA PRO A 191 0.53 -13.34 14.49
C PRO A 191 -0.85 -13.28 13.84
N ARG A 192 -1.30 -14.41 13.29
CA ARG A 192 -2.61 -14.52 12.65
C ARG A 192 -3.78 -14.21 13.60
N GLU A 193 -3.62 -14.54 14.88
CA GLU A 193 -4.60 -14.26 15.93
C GLU A 193 -4.79 -12.75 16.18
N GLU A 194 -3.75 -11.95 15.89
CA GLU A 194 -3.76 -10.49 16.01
C GLU A 194 -4.13 -9.79 14.69
N GLY A 195 -4.39 -10.56 13.61
CA GLY A 195 -4.81 -10.05 12.30
C GLY A 195 -3.68 -9.88 11.28
N GLY A 196 -2.49 -10.41 11.56
CA GLY A 196 -1.38 -10.46 10.61
C GLY A 196 -1.38 -11.70 9.71
N PHE A 197 -0.29 -11.86 8.95
CA PHE A 197 -0.08 -13.06 8.13
C PHE A 197 0.43 -14.25 8.97
N GLY A 198 1.27 -13.99 9.97
CA GLY A 198 1.88 -15.01 10.84
C GLY A 198 3.11 -15.67 10.22
N CYS A 199 3.93 -14.91 9.51
CA CYS A 199 5.21 -15.35 8.94
C CYS A 199 6.21 -15.65 10.07
N TYR A 200 7.02 -16.69 9.91
CA TYR A 200 8.11 -16.97 10.84
C TYR A 200 9.30 -16.03 10.59
N ASP A 201 10.14 -15.81 11.60
CA ASP A 201 11.28 -14.89 11.48
C ASP A 201 12.31 -15.36 10.42
N ASP A 202 12.45 -16.66 10.20
CA ASP A 202 13.34 -17.25 9.19
C ASP A 202 12.82 -17.11 7.74
N GLU A 203 11.53 -16.84 7.58
CA GLU A 203 10.91 -16.58 6.28
C GLU A 203 11.08 -15.12 5.82
N ILE A 204 11.68 -14.24 6.64
CA ILE A 204 11.91 -12.83 6.31
C ILE A 204 13.40 -12.54 6.31
N ASP A 205 13.87 -11.98 5.20
CA ASP A 205 15.25 -11.57 5.03
C ASP A 205 15.43 -10.10 5.41
N GLU A 206 16.10 -9.84 6.54
CA GLU A 206 16.27 -8.47 7.05
C GLU A 206 17.10 -7.57 6.13
N ASP A 207 18.07 -8.12 5.39
CA ASP A 207 18.87 -7.37 4.41
C ASP A 207 17.99 -6.95 3.22
N TRP A 208 17.10 -7.84 2.79
CA TRP A 208 16.10 -7.52 1.78
C TRP A 208 15.15 -6.42 2.25
N VAL A 209 14.63 -6.53 3.48
CA VAL A 209 13.76 -5.52 4.09
C VAL A 209 14.46 -4.16 4.13
N ALA A 210 15.71 -4.13 4.57
CA ALA A 210 16.54 -2.93 4.63
C ALA A 210 16.71 -2.28 3.24
N ALA A 211 17.01 -3.09 2.21
CA ALA A 211 17.13 -2.60 0.83
C ALA A 211 15.83 -1.98 0.32
N GLN A 212 14.68 -2.65 0.55
CA GLN A 212 13.39 -2.11 0.11
C GLN A 212 12.97 -0.87 0.91
N ALA A 213 13.30 -0.81 2.20
CA ALA A 213 13.04 0.35 3.03
C ALA A 213 13.79 1.59 2.53
N ASN A 214 15.02 1.44 2.03
CA ASN A 214 15.78 2.53 1.39
C ASN A 214 15.07 3.06 0.13
N VAL A 215 14.57 2.16 -0.73
CA VAL A 215 13.81 2.55 -1.92
C VAL A 215 12.54 3.31 -1.54
N CYS A 216 11.80 2.85 -0.53
CA CYS A 216 10.62 3.55 -0.05
C CYS A 216 10.93 4.96 0.49
N ASP A 217 12.11 5.15 1.07
CA ASP A 217 12.58 6.43 1.64
C ASP A 217 13.22 7.39 0.63
N GLU A 218 13.32 7.01 -0.64
CA GLU A 218 13.75 7.92 -1.71
C GLU A 218 12.86 9.16 -1.75
N VAL A 219 13.48 10.32 -1.92
CA VAL A 219 12.79 11.61 -1.94
C VAL A 219 12.39 11.93 -3.37
N VAL A 220 11.12 12.24 -3.57
CA VAL A 220 10.56 12.64 -4.87
C VAL A 220 9.97 14.04 -4.76
N THR A 221 10.27 14.87 -5.76
CA THR A 221 9.78 16.24 -5.87
C THR A 221 8.33 16.22 -6.34
N THR A 222 7.49 17.01 -5.69
CA THR A 222 6.09 17.22 -6.07
C THR A 222 5.80 18.72 -6.17
N PRO A 223 4.71 19.13 -6.83
CA PRO A 223 4.30 20.54 -6.88
C PRO A 223 4.09 21.14 -5.47
N ALA A 224 3.75 20.31 -4.49
CA ALA A 224 3.58 20.70 -3.09
C ALA A 224 4.87 20.63 -2.24
N GLY A 225 6.01 20.25 -2.81
CA GLY A 225 7.30 20.18 -2.14
C GLY A 225 8.05 18.88 -2.39
N THR A 226 8.27 18.09 -1.34
CA THR A 226 8.92 16.78 -1.45
C THR A 226 8.16 15.75 -0.64
N GLU A 227 8.08 14.53 -1.14
CA GLU A 227 7.50 13.40 -0.43
C GLU A 227 8.37 12.15 -0.58
N LYS A 228 8.22 11.20 0.34
CA LYS A 228 8.83 9.88 0.20
C LYS A 228 8.19 9.09 -0.94
N ARG A 229 8.97 8.22 -1.59
CA ARG A 229 8.52 7.41 -2.73
C ARG A 229 7.30 6.56 -2.37
N TYR A 230 7.38 5.80 -1.28
CA TYR A 230 6.29 4.95 -0.81
C TYR A 230 6.06 5.08 0.70
N GLU A 231 4.86 5.50 1.08
CA GLU A 231 4.39 5.46 2.47
C GLU A 231 2.99 4.85 2.56
N PHE A 232 2.70 4.17 3.68
CA PHE A 232 1.41 3.58 3.98
C PHE A 232 0.73 4.21 5.19
N ASP A 233 -0.54 4.56 5.01
CA ASP A 233 -1.48 5.01 6.04
C ASP A 233 -2.71 4.10 6.04
N SER A 234 -2.50 2.89 6.54
CA SER A 234 -3.46 1.81 6.46
C SER A 234 -4.42 1.76 7.65
N TYR A 235 -5.66 1.39 7.37
CA TYR A 235 -6.66 1.02 8.35
C TYR A 235 -7.14 -0.39 8.03
N ILE A 236 -6.76 -1.37 8.85
CA ILE A 236 -6.98 -2.78 8.57
C ILE A 236 -7.86 -3.36 9.66
N GLN A 237 -8.97 -3.98 9.26
CA GLN A 237 -9.81 -4.73 10.17
C GLN A 237 -9.26 -6.15 10.35
N THR A 238 -9.09 -6.60 11.59
CA THR A 238 -8.67 -7.98 11.87
C THR A 238 -9.75 -8.95 11.37
N GLY A 239 -9.36 -10.06 10.74
CA GLY A 239 -10.30 -11.06 10.21
C GLY A 239 -10.61 -10.93 8.71
N ALA A 240 -10.11 -9.90 8.03
CA ALA A 240 -10.01 -9.91 6.57
C ALA A 240 -9.08 -11.04 6.09
N ALA A 241 -9.30 -11.54 4.86
CA ALA A 241 -8.44 -12.58 4.31
C ALA A 241 -7.00 -12.05 4.15
N PRO A 242 -5.97 -12.70 4.73
CA PRO A 242 -4.61 -12.18 4.67
C PRO A 242 -4.07 -12.00 3.24
N SER A 243 -4.48 -12.86 2.30
CA SER A 243 -4.10 -12.70 0.89
C SER A 243 -4.63 -11.39 0.29
N GLU A 244 -5.88 -11.02 0.60
CA GLU A 244 -6.48 -9.78 0.10
C GLU A 244 -5.77 -8.57 0.69
N VAL A 245 -5.51 -8.57 2.01
CA VAL A 245 -4.77 -7.49 2.68
C VAL A 245 -3.37 -7.35 2.10
N ARG A 246 -2.63 -8.45 1.93
CA ARG A 246 -1.32 -8.47 1.28
C ARG A 246 -1.38 -7.84 -0.11
N ASP A 247 -2.33 -8.25 -0.93
CA ASP A 247 -2.44 -7.77 -2.31
C ASP A 247 -2.77 -6.26 -2.36
N THR A 248 -3.51 -5.72 -1.38
CA THR A 248 -3.71 -4.27 -1.28
C THR A 248 -2.43 -3.51 -0.97
N PHE A 249 -1.54 -4.06 -0.13
CA PHE A 249 -0.23 -3.47 0.14
C PHE A 249 0.66 -3.50 -1.12
N VAL A 250 0.73 -4.65 -1.79
CA VAL A 250 1.50 -4.79 -3.05
C VAL A 250 1.01 -3.77 -4.08
N THR A 251 -0.31 -3.63 -4.23
CA THR A 251 -0.93 -2.67 -5.15
C THR A 251 -0.57 -1.22 -4.82
N CYS A 252 -0.59 -0.84 -3.54
CA CYS A 252 -0.26 0.53 -3.10
C CYS A 252 1.23 0.89 -3.23
N CYS A 253 2.10 -0.07 -3.57
CA CYS A 253 3.52 0.17 -3.84
C CYS A 253 3.91 0.03 -5.32
N ALA A 254 2.94 -0.17 -6.22
CA ALA A 254 3.20 -0.59 -7.60
C ALA A 254 4.16 -1.80 -7.70
N GLY A 255 4.13 -2.63 -6.66
CA GLY A 255 5.14 -3.65 -6.39
C GLY A 255 4.76 -5.03 -6.90
N SER A 256 5.67 -5.97 -6.65
CA SER A 256 5.48 -7.39 -6.93
C SER A 256 5.85 -8.19 -5.68
N PHE A 257 5.09 -9.26 -5.42
CA PHE A 257 5.30 -10.14 -4.29
C PHE A 257 5.61 -11.55 -4.77
N THR A 258 6.61 -12.19 -4.18
CA THR A 258 6.96 -13.57 -4.47
C THR A 258 7.33 -14.31 -3.18
N TYR A 259 7.17 -15.63 -3.21
CA TYR A 259 7.71 -16.53 -2.20
C TYR A 259 8.75 -17.42 -2.87
N SER A 260 10.02 -17.23 -2.51
CA SER A 260 11.14 -17.95 -3.12
C SER A 260 12.14 -18.36 -2.05
N ASN A 261 12.68 -19.57 -2.17
CA ASN A 261 13.69 -20.12 -1.25
C ASN A 261 13.29 -20.04 0.24
N GLY A 262 12.01 -20.26 0.55
CA GLY A 262 11.50 -20.17 1.92
C GLY A 262 11.28 -18.74 2.43
N LYS A 263 11.52 -17.72 1.60
CA LYS A 263 11.47 -16.31 1.99
C LYS A 263 10.33 -15.57 1.30
N MET A 264 9.64 -14.73 2.06
CA MET A 264 8.62 -13.80 1.58
C MET A 264 9.29 -12.52 1.11
N MET A 265 9.19 -12.22 -0.19
CA MET A 265 9.85 -11.05 -0.79
C MET A 265 8.83 -10.13 -1.45
N LEU A 266 8.64 -8.94 -0.87
CA LEU A 266 8.01 -7.80 -1.52
C LEU A 266 9.09 -6.95 -2.20
N ARG A 267 8.87 -6.57 -3.46
CA ARG A 267 9.65 -5.53 -4.14
C ARG A 267 8.72 -4.37 -4.51
N PRO A 268 8.90 -3.15 -3.94
CA PRO A 268 8.22 -1.95 -4.41
C PRO A 268 8.51 -1.64 -5.88
N GLY A 269 7.73 -0.78 -6.52
CA GLY A 269 7.95 -0.41 -7.91
C GLY A 269 9.20 0.45 -8.11
N TYR A 270 10.30 -0.15 -8.54
CA TYR A 270 11.49 0.58 -9.01
C TYR A 270 12.24 -0.23 -10.06
N TYR A 271 13.04 0.48 -10.84
CA TYR A 271 13.90 -0.13 -11.84
C TYR A 271 15.09 -0.82 -11.18
N VAL A 272 15.40 -2.03 -11.66
CA VAL A 272 16.55 -2.82 -11.25
C VAL A 272 17.29 -3.18 -12.53
N PRO A 273 18.58 -2.85 -12.68
CA PRO A 273 19.33 -3.20 -13.86
C PRO A 273 19.49 -4.74 -13.97
N PRO A 274 19.64 -5.29 -15.19
CA PRO A 274 19.85 -6.71 -15.39
C PRO A 274 21.03 -7.26 -14.57
N SER A 275 20.80 -8.32 -13.80
CA SER A 275 21.83 -9.00 -13.02
C SER A 275 22.50 -10.14 -13.79
N ALA A 276 21.80 -10.72 -14.77
CA ALA A 276 22.30 -11.84 -15.57
C ALA A 276 21.87 -11.71 -17.04
N THR A 277 22.68 -12.29 -17.93
CA THR A 277 22.39 -12.39 -19.35
C THR A 277 22.09 -13.84 -19.70
N LEU A 278 20.94 -14.08 -20.34
CA LEU A 278 20.49 -15.39 -20.79
C LEU A 278 20.90 -15.62 -22.24
N HIS A 279 21.67 -16.68 -22.48
CA HIS A 279 22.14 -17.02 -23.82
C HIS A 279 21.25 -18.08 -24.48
N GLU A 280 21.15 -18.03 -25.81
CA GLU A 280 20.41 -19.03 -26.60
C GLU A 280 20.99 -20.45 -26.46
N GLN A 281 22.28 -20.57 -26.15
CA GLN A 281 22.94 -21.87 -25.97
C GLN A 281 22.42 -22.64 -24.74
N ASP A 282 21.83 -21.93 -23.77
CA ASP A 282 21.34 -22.49 -22.52
C ASP A 282 19.86 -22.89 -22.59
N LEU A 283 19.25 -22.77 -23.78
CA LEU A 283 17.86 -23.15 -24.02
C LEU A 283 17.67 -24.66 -23.98
N ALA A 284 16.70 -25.12 -23.20
CA ALA A 284 16.29 -26.52 -23.18
C ALA A 284 15.33 -26.85 -24.35
N SER A 285 14.60 -25.86 -24.85
CA SER A 285 13.66 -25.99 -25.97
C SER A 285 13.45 -24.65 -26.68
N ALA A 286 12.62 -24.61 -27.72
CA ALA A 286 12.32 -23.36 -28.41
C ALA A 286 11.59 -22.38 -27.46
N PHE A 287 12.12 -21.16 -27.33
CA PHE A 287 11.45 -20.10 -26.59
C PHE A 287 10.20 -19.62 -27.35
N THR A 288 9.21 -19.16 -26.61
CA THR A 288 7.94 -18.67 -27.19
C THR A 288 7.75 -17.21 -26.81
N VAL A 289 7.44 -16.40 -27.81
CA VAL A 289 7.05 -15.00 -27.65
C VAL A 289 5.59 -14.88 -28.07
N PRO A 290 4.63 -14.75 -27.15
CA PRO A 290 3.27 -14.38 -27.53
C PRO A 290 3.30 -13.05 -28.30
N VAL A 291 2.68 -13.04 -29.49
CA VAL A 291 2.69 -11.88 -30.39
C VAL A 291 1.75 -10.77 -29.91
N LEU A 292 0.68 -11.14 -29.19
CA LEU A 292 -0.32 -10.21 -28.67
C LEU A 292 -0.81 -10.66 -27.30
N ARG A 293 -1.07 -9.67 -26.46
CA ARG A 293 -1.77 -9.87 -25.20
C ARG A 293 -3.26 -10.07 -25.48
N THR A 294 -3.94 -10.86 -24.65
CA THR A 294 -5.40 -10.93 -24.69
C THR A 294 -5.96 -9.54 -24.39
N GLY A 295 -7.01 -9.11 -25.10
CA GLY A 295 -7.48 -7.72 -25.05
C GLY A 295 -7.76 -7.21 -23.63
N ASP A 296 -8.27 -8.08 -22.77
CA ASP A 296 -8.63 -7.78 -21.38
C ASP A 296 -7.44 -7.43 -20.47
N GLU A 297 -6.21 -7.70 -20.91
CA GLU A 297 -5.03 -7.48 -20.07
C GLU A 297 -4.28 -6.17 -20.40
N ILE A 298 -4.62 -5.50 -21.51
CA ILE A 298 -4.07 -4.19 -21.88
C ILE A 298 -5.05 -3.12 -21.40
N ALA A 299 -4.57 -2.18 -20.59
CA ALA A 299 -5.27 -0.99 -20.16
C ALA A 299 -4.70 0.21 -20.92
N THR A 300 -5.59 0.98 -21.55
CA THR A 300 -5.25 2.26 -22.19
C THR A 300 -5.63 3.44 -21.30
N GLU A 301 -6.49 3.21 -20.31
CA GLU A 301 -6.90 4.17 -19.30
C GLU A 301 -6.79 3.53 -17.90
N VAL A 302 -6.16 4.24 -16.97
CA VAL A 302 -6.03 3.82 -15.58
C VAL A 302 -6.65 4.87 -14.67
N THR A 303 -7.60 4.41 -13.85
CA THR A 303 -8.26 5.21 -12.82
C THR A 303 -7.94 4.66 -11.44
N GLY A 304 -8.08 5.49 -10.41
CA GLY A 304 -7.94 4.99 -9.05
C GLY A 304 -8.51 5.93 -8.01
N THR A 305 -8.70 5.39 -6.81
CA THR A 305 -9.19 6.13 -5.65
C THR A 305 -8.14 6.16 -4.56
N TYR A 306 -8.04 7.28 -3.85
CA TYR A 306 -7.21 7.44 -2.67
C TYR A 306 -8.02 8.04 -1.52
N ILE A 307 -7.40 8.18 -0.35
CA ILE A 307 -8.07 8.74 0.83
C ILE A 307 -7.53 10.14 1.07
N ASN A 308 -8.39 11.15 0.99
CA ASN A 308 -7.96 12.55 1.07
C ASN A 308 -7.96 13.07 2.53
N PRO A 309 -6.80 13.39 3.13
CA PRO A 309 -6.75 13.93 4.49
C PRO A 309 -7.37 15.32 4.63
N SER A 310 -7.32 16.14 3.57
CA SER A 310 -7.87 17.49 3.55
C SER A 310 -9.40 17.49 3.55
N ASP A 311 -10.00 16.49 2.89
CA ASP A 311 -11.44 16.24 2.93
C ASP A 311 -11.81 15.16 3.93
N LYS A 312 -11.33 15.32 5.17
CA LYS A 312 -11.76 14.53 6.33
C LYS A 312 -11.51 13.02 6.21
N TYR A 313 -10.54 12.58 5.40
CA TYR A 313 -10.25 11.17 5.10
C TYR A 313 -11.39 10.46 4.36
N GLN A 314 -12.13 11.19 3.53
CA GLN A 314 -13.07 10.58 2.58
C GLN A 314 -12.33 10.07 1.33
N GLY A 315 -12.92 9.07 0.68
CA GLY A 315 -12.41 8.56 -0.59
C GLY A 315 -12.59 9.59 -1.70
N ALA A 316 -11.51 9.87 -2.42
CA ALA A 316 -11.48 10.79 -3.54
C ALA A 316 -10.83 10.12 -4.75
N ASP A 317 -11.17 10.61 -5.94
CA ASP A 317 -10.65 10.08 -7.18
C ASP A 317 -9.29 10.72 -7.48
N ILE A 318 -8.38 9.92 -8.04
CA ILE A 318 -7.09 10.36 -8.57
C ILE A 318 -7.32 10.75 -10.04
N PRO A 319 -6.67 11.82 -10.55
CA PRO A 319 -6.68 12.15 -11.97
C PRO A 319 -6.34 10.94 -12.85
N THR A 320 -7.20 10.71 -13.83
CA THR A 320 -7.07 9.59 -14.77
C THR A 320 -5.81 9.75 -15.61
N ARG A 321 -5.09 8.64 -15.79
CA ARG A 321 -3.97 8.54 -16.74
C ARG A 321 -4.42 7.75 -17.95
N ALA A 322 -4.24 8.30 -19.14
CA ALA A 322 -4.62 7.64 -20.38
C ALA A 322 -3.55 7.82 -21.45
N VAL A 323 -3.53 6.88 -22.39
CA VAL A 323 -2.81 7.01 -23.65
C VAL A 323 -3.81 6.99 -24.79
N SER A 324 -3.56 7.82 -25.80
CA SER A 324 -4.43 7.94 -26.97
C SER A 324 -4.55 6.59 -27.68
N SER A 325 -5.74 6.02 -27.67
CA SER A 325 -6.06 4.75 -28.33
C SER A 325 -7.47 4.82 -28.92
N SER A 326 -7.69 4.13 -30.04
CA SER A 326 -9.02 3.97 -30.63
C SER A 326 -9.92 3.00 -29.84
N ASP A 327 -9.31 2.12 -29.03
CA ASP A 327 -9.99 1.20 -28.12
C ASP A 327 -9.66 1.60 -26.67
N ILE A 328 -10.68 2.06 -25.94
CA ILE A 328 -10.55 2.49 -24.54
C ILE A 328 -10.78 1.29 -23.64
N ARG A 329 -9.74 0.88 -22.92
CA ARG A 329 -9.75 -0.22 -21.96
C ARG A 329 -9.36 0.33 -20.60
N GLN A 330 -10.34 0.34 -19.70
CA GLN A 330 -10.20 0.97 -18.40
C GLN A 330 -9.80 -0.05 -17.34
N ALA A 331 -8.70 0.20 -16.64
CA ALA A 331 -8.35 -0.46 -15.40
C ALA A 331 -8.59 0.49 -14.21
N SER A 332 -9.04 -0.09 -13.09
CA SER A 332 -9.30 0.67 -11.87
C SER A 332 -8.56 0.05 -10.69
N TYR A 333 -7.81 0.87 -9.96
CA TYR A 333 -7.04 0.47 -8.79
C TYR A 333 -7.53 1.22 -7.55
N ASP A 334 -7.87 0.47 -6.50
CA ASP A 334 -8.19 1.05 -5.20
C ASP A 334 -6.91 1.18 -4.36
N LEU A 335 -6.48 2.43 -4.12
CA LEU A 335 -5.28 2.77 -3.36
C LEU A 335 -5.64 3.24 -1.95
N ALA A 336 -6.34 2.37 -1.20
CA ALA A 336 -6.91 2.67 0.12
C ALA A 336 -5.89 3.10 1.20
N HIS A 337 -4.61 2.71 1.05
CA HIS A 337 -3.53 2.98 1.99
C HIS A 337 -2.76 4.27 1.71
N ILE A 338 -3.16 5.02 0.67
CA ILE A 338 -2.47 6.22 0.21
C ILE A 338 -3.26 7.47 0.58
N THR A 339 -2.54 8.46 1.12
CA THR A 339 -3.09 9.75 1.54
C THR A 339 -2.64 10.93 0.68
N SER A 340 -1.67 10.72 -0.20
CA SER A 340 -1.14 11.74 -1.12
C SER A 340 -1.67 11.49 -2.54
N ILE A 341 -2.26 12.53 -3.13
CA ILE A 341 -2.74 12.50 -4.53
C ILE A 341 -1.57 12.29 -5.51
N TYR A 342 -0.43 12.93 -5.26
CA TYR A 342 0.77 12.85 -6.11
C TYR A 342 1.38 11.45 -6.12
N ARG A 343 1.42 10.78 -4.95
CA ARG A 343 1.84 9.37 -4.88
C ARG A 343 0.88 8.46 -5.66
N GLY A 344 -0.41 8.71 -5.53
CA GLY A 344 -1.43 7.99 -6.28
C GLY A 344 -1.20 8.08 -7.79
N GLN A 345 -0.98 9.29 -8.32
CA GLN A 345 -0.71 9.49 -9.75
C GLN A 345 0.53 8.73 -10.24
N ARG A 346 1.64 8.76 -9.50
CA ARG A 346 2.86 8.00 -9.84
C ARG A 346 2.61 6.50 -9.93
N ILE A 347 1.83 5.95 -9.00
CA ILE A 347 1.51 4.52 -8.98
C ILE A 347 0.61 4.14 -10.17
N LEU A 348 -0.41 4.95 -10.47
CA LEU A 348 -1.26 4.72 -11.64
C LEU A 348 -0.47 4.77 -12.94
N GLU A 349 0.50 5.68 -13.04
CA GLU A 349 1.38 5.79 -14.20
C GLU A 349 2.27 4.55 -14.36
N ILE A 350 2.89 4.05 -13.28
CA ILE A 350 3.64 2.79 -13.32
C ILE A 350 2.74 1.64 -13.80
N TYR A 351 1.49 1.56 -13.33
CA TYR A 351 0.55 0.52 -13.76
C TYR A 351 0.15 0.65 -15.24
N LEU A 352 -0.05 1.86 -15.72
CA LEU A 352 -0.36 2.12 -17.13
C LEU A 352 0.82 1.72 -18.01
N ARG A 353 2.04 2.18 -17.70
CA ARG A 353 3.26 1.83 -18.44
C ARG A 353 3.54 0.32 -18.39
N LYS A 354 3.34 -0.34 -17.24
CA LYS A 354 3.41 -1.82 -17.14
C LYS A 354 2.34 -2.53 -17.97
N SER A 355 1.14 -1.96 -18.10
CA SER A 355 0.09 -2.57 -18.91
C SER A 355 0.41 -2.50 -20.40
N GLN A 356 1.09 -1.42 -20.83
CA GLN A 356 1.58 -1.21 -22.19
C GLN A 356 2.85 -1.99 -22.52
N ALA A 357 3.57 -2.50 -21.53
CA ALA A 357 4.69 -3.41 -21.72
C ALA A 357 4.16 -4.76 -22.22
N GLU A 358 4.00 -4.90 -23.54
CA GLU A 358 3.40 -6.07 -24.17
C GLU A 358 4.37 -7.25 -24.33
N ARG A 359 5.68 -7.02 -24.22
CA ARG A 359 6.68 -8.06 -24.48
C ARG A 359 6.78 -9.01 -23.30
N ARG A 360 6.26 -10.22 -23.49
CA ARG A 360 6.47 -11.36 -22.60
C ARG A 360 7.20 -12.46 -23.34
N VAL A 361 8.07 -13.16 -22.64
CA VAL A 361 8.85 -14.26 -23.22
C VAL A 361 8.80 -15.45 -22.29
N THR A 362 8.37 -16.60 -22.81
CA THR A 362 8.56 -17.88 -22.13
C THR A 362 9.93 -18.40 -22.55
N TRP A 363 10.88 -18.38 -21.61
CA TRP A 363 12.26 -18.75 -21.83
C TRP A 363 12.59 -20.07 -21.11
N PRO A 364 12.55 -21.22 -21.80
CA PRO A 364 12.89 -22.51 -21.24
C PRO A 364 14.41 -22.72 -21.22
N MET A 365 15.00 -22.88 -20.04
CA MET A 365 16.42 -23.10 -19.82
C MET A 365 16.73 -24.53 -19.37
N ASN A 366 17.99 -24.92 -19.58
CA ASN A 366 18.58 -26.07 -18.93
C ASN A 366 18.80 -25.80 -17.41
N ILE A 367 19.53 -26.70 -16.75
CA ILE A 367 19.79 -26.64 -15.30
C ILE A 367 20.46 -25.33 -14.84
N MET A 368 21.11 -24.56 -15.73
CA MET A 368 21.68 -23.25 -15.42
C MET A 368 20.62 -22.24 -14.98
N GLY A 369 19.38 -22.40 -15.44
CA GLY A 369 18.25 -21.55 -15.03
C GLY A 369 17.88 -21.67 -13.54
N ILE A 370 18.43 -22.65 -12.80
CA ILE A 370 18.21 -22.78 -11.35
C ILE A 370 18.81 -21.60 -10.58
N ALA A 371 19.87 -20.97 -11.10
CA ALA A 371 20.52 -19.84 -10.42
C ALA A 371 19.66 -18.56 -10.42
N ILE A 372 18.62 -18.50 -11.25
CA ILE A 372 17.79 -17.32 -11.45
C ILE A 372 16.56 -17.42 -10.56
N SER A 373 16.30 -16.37 -9.80
CA SER A 373 15.14 -16.32 -8.90
C SER A 373 14.00 -15.49 -9.50
N THR A 374 12.79 -15.69 -8.97
CA THR A 374 11.68 -14.78 -9.23
C THR A 374 12.03 -13.36 -8.77
N LEU A 375 11.50 -12.36 -9.48
CA LEU A 375 11.84 -10.95 -9.37
C LEU A 375 13.21 -10.55 -9.95
N ASP A 376 14.14 -11.45 -10.24
CA ASP A 376 15.41 -11.03 -10.87
C ASP A 376 15.18 -10.40 -12.24
N THR A 377 16.02 -9.43 -12.59
CA THR A 377 16.01 -8.80 -13.90
C THR A 377 17.12 -9.40 -14.76
N VAL A 378 16.79 -9.83 -15.96
CA VAL A 378 17.68 -10.51 -16.90
C VAL A 378 17.65 -9.83 -18.27
N GLN A 379 18.75 -9.94 -19.00
CA GLN A 379 18.83 -9.53 -20.41
C GLN A 379 18.88 -10.76 -21.30
N LEU A 380 18.19 -10.74 -22.44
CA LEU A 380 18.19 -11.85 -23.40
C LEU A 380 19.26 -11.62 -24.48
N ALA A 381 20.31 -12.43 -24.51
CA ALA A 381 21.31 -12.40 -25.58
C ALA A 381 20.81 -13.12 -26.84
N THR A 382 19.77 -12.58 -27.46
CA THR A 382 19.23 -13.01 -28.74
C THR A 382 19.15 -11.85 -29.71
N SER A 383 19.56 -12.08 -30.97
CA SER A 383 19.34 -11.14 -32.06
C SER A 383 17.94 -11.26 -32.67
N LYS A 384 17.16 -12.27 -32.27
CA LYS A 384 15.81 -12.52 -32.78
C LYS A 384 14.83 -11.56 -32.14
N TYR A 385 13.94 -11.01 -32.96
CA TYR A 385 12.84 -10.12 -32.53
C TYR A 385 13.27 -8.85 -31.78
N GLY A 386 14.55 -8.47 -31.82
CA GLY A 386 15.06 -7.27 -31.14
C GLY A 386 14.99 -7.31 -29.61
N LEU A 387 14.87 -8.51 -29.00
CA LEU A 387 14.67 -8.65 -27.55
C LEU A 387 15.92 -8.29 -26.73
N SER A 388 17.11 -8.25 -27.34
CA SER A 388 18.36 -7.90 -26.65
C SER A 388 18.43 -6.45 -26.17
N ASN A 389 17.61 -5.56 -26.75
CA ASN A 389 17.55 -4.15 -26.37
C ASN A 389 16.74 -3.90 -25.09
N TYR A 390 16.05 -4.94 -24.58
CA TYR A 390 15.14 -4.83 -23.45
C TYR A 390 15.63 -5.63 -22.25
N ALA A 391 15.33 -5.11 -21.06
CA ALA A 391 15.49 -5.84 -19.82
C ALA A 391 14.17 -6.54 -19.48
N PHE A 392 14.25 -7.73 -18.89
CA PHE A 392 13.09 -8.52 -18.52
C PHE A 392 13.12 -8.89 -17.05
N GLN A 393 12.01 -8.75 -16.34
CA GLN A 393 11.84 -9.27 -15.00
C GLN A 393 11.27 -10.69 -15.04
N VAL A 394 11.76 -11.57 -14.17
CA VAL A 394 11.23 -12.92 -14.00
C VAL A 394 9.97 -12.88 -13.15
N THR A 395 8.81 -13.08 -13.79
CA THR A 395 7.50 -13.10 -13.12
C THR A 395 7.20 -14.46 -12.50
N SER A 396 7.55 -15.54 -13.21
CA SER A 396 7.32 -16.91 -12.74
C SER A 396 8.51 -17.80 -13.06
N TRP A 397 8.78 -18.73 -12.14
CA TRP A 397 9.84 -19.74 -12.23
C TRP A 397 9.22 -21.11 -11.96
N GLY A 398 9.53 -22.10 -12.79
CA GLY A 398 9.06 -23.48 -12.60
C GLY A 398 10.09 -24.51 -13.02
N LEU A 399 10.33 -25.51 -12.16
CA LEU A 399 11.21 -26.66 -12.44
C LEU A 399 10.37 -27.86 -12.90
N SER A 400 10.72 -28.40 -14.06
CA SER A 400 10.11 -29.60 -14.62
C SER A 400 10.81 -30.87 -14.13
N GLN A 401 10.14 -32.03 -14.26
CA GLN A 401 10.67 -33.33 -13.82
C GLN A 401 11.94 -33.76 -14.59
N ASP A 402 12.15 -33.20 -15.78
CA ASP A 402 13.33 -33.41 -16.62
C ASP A 402 14.50 -32.48 -16.25
N PHE A 403 14.40 -31.74 -15.13
CA PHE A 403 15.35 -30.71 -14.70
C PHE A 403 15.47 -29.51 -15.64
N SER A 404 14.54 -29.34 -16.58
CA SER A 404 14.41 -28.08 -17.32
C SER A 404 13.75 -27.01 -16.46
N VAL A 405 14.20 -25.77 -16.61
CA VAL A 405 13.66 -24.60 -15.91
C VAL A 405 12.84 -23.78 -16.89
N SER A 406 11.59 -23.48 -16.55
CA SER A 406 10.72 -22.59 -17.33
C SER A 406 10.66 -21.22 -16.67
N LEU A 407 11.12 -20.19 -17.38
CA LEU A 407 11.03 -18.80 -16.95
C LEU A 407 9.95 -18.08 -17.73
N GLN A 408 9.08 -17.35 -17.02
CA GLN A 408 8.19 -16.37 -17.63
C GLN A 408 8.76 -14.98 -17.37
N LEU A 409 9.05 -14.29 -18.47
CA LEU A 409 9.71 -13.00 -18.49
C LEU A 409 8.73 -11.92 -18.96
N GLU A 410 8.79 -10.76 -18.33
CA GLU A 410 8.01 -9.58 -18.68
C GLU A 410 8.94 -8.37 -18.81
N GLU A 411 8.68 -7.51 -19.80
CA GLU A 411 9.49 -6.32 -20.04
C GLU A 411 9.57 -5.39 -18.82
N HIS A 412 10.79 -4.97 -18.49
CA HIS A 412 11.12 -4.18 -17.30
C HIS A 412 12.18 -3.15 -17.66
N ASN A 413 11.75 -2.00 -18.16
CA ASN A 413 12.63 -0.88 -18.53
C ASN A 413 12.66 0.21 -17.45
N ALA A 414 13.70 1.04 -17.48
CA ALA A 414 13.84 2.16 -16.54
C ALA A 414 12.69 3.16 -16.65
N GLU A 415 12.26 3.45 -17.89
CA GLU A 415 11.18 4.37 -18.20
C GLU A 415 9.85 3.99 -17.56
N ILE A 416 9.57 2.71 -17.31
CA ILE A 416 8.33 2.28 -16.64
C ILE A 416 8.20 2.91 -15.24
N TYR A 417 9.33 3.19 -14.59
CA TYR A 417 9.40 3.72 -13.24
C TYR A 417 9.84 5.18 -13.16
N ASP A 418 10.19 5.77 -14.30
CA ASP A 418 10.51 7.20 -14.37
C ASP A 418 9.22 8.01 -14.40
N PHE A 419 9.22 9.11 -13.65
CA PHE A 419 8.06 9.98 -13.55
C PHE A 419 8.54 11.42 -13.65
N ASP A 420 8.07 12.11 -14.68
CA ASP A 420 8.36 13.52 -14.89
C ASP A 420 7.57 14.39 -13.89
N PRO A 421 8.23 15.18 -13.02
CA PRO A 421 7.56 16.07 -12.08
C PRO A 421 6.64 17.11 -12.74
N ASP A 422 6.85 17.46 -14.02
CA ASP A 422 5.99 18.41 -14.72
C ASP A 422 4.69 17.75 -15.24
N SER A 423 4.63 16.41 -15.21
CA SER A 423 3.47 15.63 -15.66
C SER A 423 2.37 15.48 -14.61
N TYR A 424 2.49 16.10 -13.42
CA TYR A 424 1.43 16.08 -12.40
C TYR A 424 0.18 16.83 -12.86
N LEU A 425 -0.99 16.22 -12.63
CA LEU A 425 -2.28 16.77 -12.99
C LEU A 425 -3.01 17.32 -11.76
N GLU A 426 -3.84 18.34 -11.98
CA GLU A 426 -4.78 18.80 -10.97
C GLU A 426 -6.01 17.87 -10.90
N ALA A 427 -6.75 17.97 -9.79
CA ALA A 427 -7.92 17.13 -9.57
C ALA A 427 -9.03 17.40 -10.62
N GLY A 428 -9.38 16.37 -11.39
CA GLY A 428 -10.43 16.46 -12.43
C GLY A 428 -9.90 16.57 -13.86
N ASP A 429 -8.59 16.74 -14.05
CA ASP A 429 -7.96 16.76 -15.36
C ASP A 429 -7.59 15.35 -15.85
N VAL A 430 -7.56 15.16 -17.17
CA VAL A 430 -7.11 13.93 -17.83
C VAL A 430 -5.75 14.21 -18.44
N GLY A 431 -4.75 13.41 -18.07
CA GLY A 431 -3.43 13.50 -18.68
C GLY A 431 -3.35 12.58 -19.88
N GLU A 432 -2.96 13.14 -21.02
CA GLU A 432 -2.43 12.38 -22.15
C GLU A 432 -0.94 12.13 -21.90
N LEU A 433 -0.50 10.88 -22.04
CA LEU A 433 0.91 10.51 -21.96
C LEU A 433 1.39 10.02 -23.34
N ASP A 434 2.60 10.40 -23.70
CA ASP A 434 3.31 9.82 -24.83
C ASP A 434 3.75 8.38 -24.49
N PRO A 435 3.69 7.45 -25.46
CA PRO A 435 4.16 6.07 -25.25
C PRO A 435 5.66 6.04 -24.91
N ALA A 436 6.08 5.06 -24.12
CA ALA A 436 7.49 4.87 -23.78
C ALA A 436 8.33 4.68 -25.06
N ASP A 437 9.39 5.48 -25.19
CA ASP A 437 10.27 5.41 -26.34
C ASP A 437 11.18 4.17 -26.20
N PRO A 438 11.43 3.43 -27.29
CA PRO A 438 12.46 2.40 -27.23
C PRO A 438 13.82 3.06 -27.01
N ILE A 439 14.66 2.49 -26.13
CA ILE A 439 16.08 2.88 -26.02
C ILE A 439 16.72 2.71 -27.42
N THR A 440 16.94 3.82 -28.10
CA THR A 440 17.62 3.87 -29.39
C THR A 440 19.12 3.90 -29.15
N ASP A 441 19.79 2.78 -29.37
CA ASP A 441 21.21 2.81 -29.73
C ASP A 441 21.27 3.35 -31.16
N ASN A 442 21.51 4.65 -31.33
CA ASN A 442 22.13 5.25 -32.53
C ASN A 442 22.38 6.76 -32.30
N ASP A 443 23.60 7.08 -31.88
CA ASP A 443 24.24 8.34 -32.27
C ASP A 443 24.45 8.29 -33.80
N ASP A 444 23.51 8.81 -34.57
CA ASP A 444 23.68 9.06 -36.00
C ASP A 444 24.71 10.18 -36.21
N VAL A 445 25.99 9.80 -36.28
CA VAL A 445 27.01 10.62 -36.93
C VAL A 445 26.74 10.58 -38.43
N ILE A 446 26.01 11.57 -38.92
CA ILE A 446 25.89 11.90 -40.35
C ILE A 446 27.30 12.19 -40.89
N LEU A 447 27.92 11.21 -41.55
CA LEU A 447 29.04 11.46 -42.46
C LEU A 447 28.46 11.78 -43.84
N ASP A 448 28.28 13.07 -44.08
CA ASP A 448 27.93 13.66 -45.36
C ASP A 448 28.93 13.26 -46.45
N GLY A 449 28.40 12.74 -47.55
CA GLY A 449 29.16 12.29 -48.72
C GLY A 449 29.63 13.47 -49.55
N GLY A 450 30.86 13.92 -49.30
CA GLY A 450 31.54 14.97 -50.07
C GLY A 450 32.39 14.43 -51.22
N ASP A 451 31.81 14.48 -52.43
CA ASP A 451 32.42 14.80 -53.74
C ASP A 451 33.86 14.35 -54.05
N ALA A 452 34.01 13.26 -54.83
CA ALA A 452 35.25 12.90 -55.50
C ALA A 452 35.28 13.52 -56.91
N THR A 453 35.88 14.69 -57.03
CA THR A 453 36.28 15.27 -58.33
C THR A 453 37.62 14.69 -58.77
N THR A 454 37.61 14.00 -59.90
CA THR A 454 38.80 13.66 -60.69
C THR A 454 39.22 14.86 -61.52
N GLU A 455 40.45 15.39 -61.37
CA GLU A 455 41.26 15.94 -62.47
C GLU A 455 42.77 15.94 -62.12
N ALA A 456 43.56 15.50 -63.11
CA ALA A 456 45.00 15.70 -63.38
C ALA A 456 46.07 15.16 -62.40
#